data_AF-N1UU69-F1
#
_entry.id   AF-N1UU69-F1
#
_cell.length_a   1.000
_cell.length_b   1.000
_cell.length_c   1.000
_cell.angle_alpha   90.00
_cell.angle_beta   90.00
_cell.angle_gamma   90.00
#
_symmetry.space_group_name_H-M   'P 1'
#
loop_
_entity.id
_entity.type
_entity.pdbx_description
1 polymer ?
#
loop_
_entity_poly.entity_id
_entity_poly.type
_entity_poly.pdbx_seq_one_letter_code
_entity_poly.pdbx_strand_id
1 'polypeptide(L)'
;MSERLRKITLFLFCSSIIAIGLSVSISQGFLVLAFLFSLFSSKTSGFWKEPIILIGFLFFSWYLGDFLIHSFREENFKIYSKTAFNSELKDIFLFIGLLLSWNLRKEELPTVLKALNVLFWVLLVTGFISSFSPVRLSRLISDLYRESSNWKFTHPMGQIGGVSIYLPIGLMNTHLTFGGLLQFFFTMPIFFFKILI
;
A
#
# COMPACT_ATOMS: atom_id res chain seq x y z
N MET A 1 25.21 6.97 -2.47
CA MET A 1 24.72 5.60 -2.18
C MET A 1 25.69 4.59 -2.73
N SER A 2 26.11 3.56 -1.97
CA SER A 2 26.76 2.39 -2.58
C SER A 2 25.76 1.74 -3.55
N GLU A 3 26.15 1.50 -4.80
CA GLU A 3 25.26 0.94 -5.83
C GLU A 3 24.59 -0.38 -5.40
N ARG A 4 25.20 -1.13 -4.48
CA ARG A 4 24.57 -2.34 -3.89
C ARG A 4 23.38 -1.99 -3.00
N LEU A 5 23.53 -1.05 -2.07
CA LEU A 5 22.46 -0.61 -1.17
C LEU A 5 21.28 -0.04 -1.97
N ARG A 6 21.58 0.70 -3.04
CA ARG A 6 20.57 1.23 -3.96
C ARG A 6 19.71 0.14 -4.59
N LYS A 7 20.35 -0.87 -5.16
CA LYS A 7 19.66 -2.00 -5.79
C LYS A 7 18.79 -2.75 -4.78
N ILE A 8 19.27 -2.91 -3.55
CA ILE A 8 18.49 -3.52 -2.45
C ILE A 8 17.27 -2.66 -2.11
N THR A 9 17.44 -1.35 -1.90
CA THR A 9 16.34 -0.43 -1.63
C THR A 9 15.30 -0.44 -2.77
N LEU A 10 15.75 -0.39 -4.02
CA LEU A 10 14.86 -0.44 -5.18
C LEU A 10 14.10 -1.77 -5.27
N PHE A 11 14.78 -2.90 -5.01
CA PHE A 11 14.14 -4.21 -4.99
C PHE A 11 13.07 -4.30 -3.89
N LEU A 12 13.38 -3.86 -2.68
CA LEU A 12 12.43 -3.85 -1.56
C LEU A 12 11.24 -2.92 -1.83
N PHE A 13 11.49 -1.75 -2.44
CA PHE A 13 10.43 -0.82 -2.83
C PHE A 13 9.55 -1.38 -3.95
N CYS A 14 10.12 -2.03 -4.97
CA CYS A 14 9.32 -2.70 -6.01
C CYS A 14 8.54 -3.88 -5.44
N SER A 15 9.13 -4.61 -4.49
CA SER A 15 8.46 -5.72 -3.79
C SER A 15 7.29 -5.21 -2.93
N SER A 16 7.42 -4.05 -2.29
CA SER A 16 6.31 -3.45 -1.54
C SER A 16 5.15 -3.06 -2.46
N ILE A 17 5.44 -2.50 -3.65
CA ILE A 17 4.42 -2.18 -4.66
C ILE A 17 3.66 -3.45 -5.06
N ILE A 18 4.35 -4.53 -5.44
CA ILE A 18 3.67 -5.77 -5.86
C ILE A 18 2.90 -6.40 -4.71
N ALA A 19 3.51 -6.43 -3.51
CA ALA A 19 2.92 -7.04 -2.33
C ALA A 19 1.63 -6.34 -1.85
N ILE A 20 1.40 -5.07 -2.21
CA ILE A 20 0.17 -4.37 -1.80
C ILE A 20 -1.07 -5.03 -2.38
N GLY A 21 -0.97 -5.67 -3.55
CA GLY A 21 -2.03 -6.45 -4.19
C GLY A 21 -2.25 -7.84 -3.58
N LEU A 22 -1.42 -8.24 -2.63
CA LEU A 22 -1.55 -9.48 -1.86
C LEU A 22 -1.96 -9.19 -0.41
N SER A 23 -1.23 -8.31 0.26
CA SER A 23 -1.48 -7.91 1.65
C SER A 23 -0.82 -6.57 1.96
N VAL A 24 -1.62 -5.64 2.47
CA VAL A 24 -1.16 -4.32 2.93
C VAL A 24 -0.06 -4.46 3.98
N SER A 25 -0.19 -5.39 4.95
CA SER A 25 0.81 -5.57 5.99
C SER A 25 2.15 -6.11 5.48
N ILE A 26 2.13 -7.00 4.47
CA ILE A 26 3.36 -7.50 3.84
C ILE A 26 4.04 -6.38 3.06
N SER A 27 3.25 -5.60 2.31
CA SER A 27 3.72 -4.41 1.60
C SER A 27 4.41 -3.41 2.54
N GLN A 28 3.76 -3.09 3.66
CA GLN A 28 4.31 -2.20 4.69
C GLN A 28 5.64 -2.72 5.25
N GLY A 29 5.77 -4.02 5.47
CA GLY A 29 7.03 -4.64 5.92
C GLY A 29 8.19 -4.41 4.94
N PHE A 30 7.97 -4.66 3.65
CA PHE A 30 8.98 -4.37 2.61
C PHE A 30 9.33 -2.88 2.54
N LEU A 31 8.33 -2.01 2.73
CA LEU A 31 8.49 -0.57 2.64
C LEU A 31 9.30 0.00 3.83
N VAL A 32 9.08 -0.51 5.04
CA VAL A 32 9.90 -0.21 6.22
C VAL A 32 11.35 -0.68 6.01
N LEU A 33 11.55 -1.90 5.48
CA LEU A 33 12.89 -2.38 5.17
C LEU A 33 13.57 -1.48 4.13
N ALA A 34 12.89 -1.15 3.03
CA ALA A 34 13.42 -0.26 1.99
C ALA A 34 13.87 1.09 2.59
N PHE A 35 13.10 1.64 3.52
CA PHE A 35 13.45 2.86 4.23
C PHE A 35 14.68 2.73 5.11
N LEU A 36 14.77 1.66 5.92
CA LEU A 36 15.94 1.41 6.74
C LEU A 36 17.22 1.33 5.90
N PHE A 37 17.19 0.64 4.75
CA PHE A 37 18.31 0.61 3.81
C PHE A 37 18.59 1.98 3.16
N SER A 38 17.55 2.78 2.92
CA SER A 38 17.67 4.13 2.37
C SER A 38 18.26 5.15 3.36
N LEU A 39 18.15 4.93 4.68
CA LEU A 39 18.72 5.84 5.69
C LEU A 39 20.25 5.91 5.63
N PHE A 40 20.90 4.83 5.19
CA PHE A 40 22.35 4.75 4.99
C PHE A 40 22.82 5.32 3.65
N SER A 41 21.95 6.08 2.97
CA SER A 41 22.22 6.68 1.67
C SER A 41 22.33 8.20 1.73
N SER A 42 23.17 8.76 0.85
CA SER A 42 23.24 10.19 0.55
C SER A 42 21.88 10.67 0.03
N LYS A 43 21.21 11.57 0.77
CA LYS A 43 19.91 12.14 0.42
C LYS A 43 20.03 13.03 -0.83
N THR A 44 19.04 12.98 -1.72
CA THR A 44 18.92 13.94 -2.82
C THR A 44 18.73 15.35 -2.28
N SER A 45 19.53 16.30 -2.75
CA SER A 45 19.35 17.71 -2.44
C SER A 45 17.99 18.20 -2.96
N GLY A 46 17.30 19.04 -2.18
CA GLY A 46 16.06 19.68 -2.62
C GLY A 46 14.74 19.03 -2.15
N PHE A 47 14.78 17.89 -1.42
CA PHE A 47 13.57 17.26 -0.87
C PHE A 47 12.65 18.27 -0.14
N TRP A 48 13.19 19.06 0.77
CA TRP A 48 12.40 20.05 1.54
C TRP A 48 11.97 21.30 0.77
N LYS A 49 12.42 21.48 -0.49
CA LYS A 49 12.10 22.67 -1.28
C LYS A 49 10.76 22.54 -2.02
N GLU A 50 10.20 21.34 -2.07
CA GLU A 50 9.04 21.05 -2.90
C GLU A 50 7.75 21.21 -2.12
N PRO A 51 6.78 22.01 -2.60
CA PRO A 51 5.55 22.30 -1.87
C PRO A 51 4.75 21.04 -1.52
N ILE A 52 4.74 20.04 -2.41
CA ILE A 52 4.02 18.77 -2.21
C ILE A 52 4.59 17.99 -1.03
N ILE A 53 5.92 18.02 -0.86
CA ILE A 53 6.60 17.37 0.25
C ILE A 53 6.25 18.07 1.57
N LEU A 54 6.20 19.39 1.57
CA LEU A 54 5.79 20.17 2.74
C LEU A 54 4.34 19.86 3.13
N ILE A 55 3.42 19.81 2.16
CA ILE A 55 2.01 19.45 2.39
C ILE A 55 1.92 18.04 2.98
N GLY A 56 2.62 17.06 2.40
CA GLY A 56 2.68 15.70 2.92
C GLY A 56 3.19 15.68 4.36
N PHE A 57 4.31 16.36 4.62
CA PHE A 57 4.88 16.46 5.96
C PHE A 57 3.90 17.09 6.97
N LEU A 58 3.21 18.17 6.60
CA LEU A 58 2.20 18.81 7.46
C LEU A 58 1.02 17.88 7.73
N PHE A 59 0.53 17.18 6.71
CA PHE A 59 -0.57 16.22 6.84
C PHE A 59 -0.23 15.10 7.82
N PHE A 60 0.93 14.45 7.64
CA PHE A 60 1.37 13.38 8.55
C PHE A 60 1.78 13.90 9.94
N SER A 61 2.26 15.16 10.03
CA SER A 61 2.55 15.80 11.32
C SER A 61 1.29 16.11 12.11
N TRP A 62 0.22 16.58 11.44
CA TRP A 62 -1.10 16.72 12.06
C TRP A 62 -1.62 15.36 12.52
N TYR A 63 -1.56 14.35 11.64
CA TYR A 63 -1.98 12.99 11.97
C TYR A 63 -1.27 12.41 13.21
N LEU A 64 0.05 12.57 13.30
CA LEU A 64 0.83 12.19 14.48
C LEU A 64 0.51 13.05 15.70
N GLY A 65 0.29 14.36 15.51
CA GLY A 65 -0.09 15.27 16.58
C GLY A 65 -1.40 14.88 17.24
N ASP A 66 -2.40 14.49 16.44
CA ASP A 66 -3.68 14.00 16.94
C ASP A 66 -3.51 12.72 17.79
N PHE A 67 -2.73 11.77 17.29
CA PHE A 67 -2.38 10.57 18.04
C PHE A 67 -1.70 10.90 19.38
N LEU A 68 -0.73 11.82 19.38
CA LEU A 68 0.00 12.23 20.59
C LEU A 68 -0.91 12.93 21.61
N ILE A 69 -1.78 13.84 21.16
CA ILE A 69 -2.72 14.55 22.05
C ILE A 69 -3.63 13.57 22.79
N HIS A 70 -4.24 12.63 22.05
CA HIS A 70 -5.10 11.62 22.64
C HIS A 70 -4.31 10.64 23.52
N SER A 71 -3.09 10.31 23.11
CA SER A 71 -2.19 9.47 23.88
C SER A 71 -1.85 10.04 25.27
N PHE A 72 -1.85 11.36 25.46
CA PHE A 72 -1.64 11.98 26.77
C PHE A 72 -2.90 12.02 27.65
N ARG A 73 -4.08 11.78 27.08
CA ARG A 73 -5.37 11.76 27.79
C ARG A 73 -5.77 10.37 28.26
N GLU A 74 -5.20 9.33 27.68
CA GLU A 74 -5.51 7.94 27.98
C GLU A 74 -4.74 7.44 29.22
N GLU A 75 -5.43 6.71 30.10
CA GLU A 75 -4.83 6.15 31.32
C GLU A 75 -3.77 5.07 31.00
N ASN A 76 -3.88 4.40 29.85
CA ASN A 76 -2.96 3.34 29.44
C ASN A 76 -2.42 3.55 28.02
N PHE A 77 -1.29 4.26 27.95
CA PHE A 77 -0.53 4.50 26.73
C PHE A 77 -0.29 3.24 25.90
N LYS A 78 0.06 2.11 26.54
CA LYS A 78 0.45 0.88 25.86
C LYS A 78 -0.73 0.22 25.15
N ILE A 79 -1.90 0.22 25.79
CA ILE A 79 -3.13 -0.31 25.19
C ILE A 79 -3.57 0.61 24.06
N TYR A 80 -3.63 1.92 24.31
CA TYR A 80 -4.01 2.92 23.30
C TYR A 80 -3.11 2.85 22.06
N SER A 81 -1.80 2.87 22.25
CA SER A 81 -0.82 2.79 21.15
C SER A 81 -0.97 1.50 20.35
N LYS A 82 -1.21 0.36 21.01
CA LYS A 82 -1.44 -0.91 20.32
C LYS A 82 -2.74 -0.89 19.51
N THR A 83 -3.80 -0.28 20.04
CA THR A 83 -5.08 -0.14 19.35
C THR A 83 -4.96 0.81 18.16
N ALA A 84 -4.33 1.97 18.33
CA ALA A 84 -4.07 2.92 17.26
C ALA A 84 -3.21 2.31 16.15
N PHE A 85 -2.14 1.58 16.52
CA PHE A 85 -1.29 0.86 15.58
C PHE A 85 -2.02 -0.28 14.85
N ASN A 86 -2.98 -0.94 15.49
CA ASN A 86 -3.79 -1.95 14.81
C ASN A 86 -4.90 -1.36 13.94
N SER A 87 -5.20 -0.08 14.12
CA SER A 87 -6.19 0.67 13.35
C SER A 87 -5.46 1.46 12.25
N GLU A 88 -5.47 2.79 12.34
CA GLU A 88 -5.06 3.67 11.24
C GLU A 88 -3.59 4.11 11.32
N LEU A 89 -2.93 4.01 12.49
CA LEU A 89 -1.61 4.64 12.69
C LEU A 89 -0.53 4.08 11.74
N LYS A 90 -0.75 2.90 11.16
CA LYS A 90 0.10 2.29 10.11
C LYS A 90 0.11 3.07 8.80
N ASP A 91 -0.83 3.98 8.58
CA ASP A 91 -0.89 4.81 7.39
C ASP A 91 0.33 5.75 7.28
N ILE A 92 1.05 5.98 8.39
CA ILE A 92 2.34 6.67 8.37
C ILE A 92 3.37 5.99 7.47
N PHE A 93 3.25 4.67 7.24
CA PHE A 93 4.12 3.97 6.29
C PHE A 93 3.90 4.45 4.84
N LEU A 94 2.74 5.03 4.50
CA LEU A 94 2.55 5.64 3.19
C LEU A 94 3.45 6.87 2.99
N PHE A 95 3.72 7.63 4.06
CA PHE A 95 4.68 8.73 4.00
C PHE A 95 6.09 8.25 3.66
N ILE A 96 6.49 7.10 4.22
CA ILE A 96 7.77 6.47 3.87
C ILE A 96 7.82 6.14 2.37
N GLY A 97 6.71 5.69 1.78
CA GLY A 97 6.59 5.46 0.34
C GLY A 97 6.86 6.72 -0.47
N LEU A 98 6.32 7.86 -0.04
CA LEU A 98 6.60 9.17 -0.64
C LEU A 98 8.10 9.50 -0.57
N LEU A 99 8.72 9.35 0.60
CA LEU A 99 10.16 9.58 0.79
C LEU A 99 11.02 8.72 -0.14
N LEU A 100 10.70 7.43 -0.26
CA LEU A 100 11.43 6.50 -1.12
C LEU A 100 11.24 6.84 -2.60
N SER A 101 10.01 7.17 -3.01
CA SER A 101 9.70 7.54 -4.38
C SER A 101 10.45 8.81 -4.83
N TRP A 102 10.64 9.77 -3.93
CA TRP A 102 11.38 11.00 -4.23
C TRP A 102 12.87 10.75 -4.52
N ASN A 103 13.46 9.76 -3.84
CA ASN A 103 14.89 9.44 -4.00
C ASN A 103 15.18 8.59 -5.25
N LEU A 104 14.17 8.23 -6.04
CA LEU A 104 14.34 7.45 -7.28
C LEU A 104 15.09 8.26 -8.34
N ARG A 105 16.04 7.61 -9.01
CA ARG A 105 16.67 8.11 -10.24
C ARG A 105 15.73 7.88 -11.42
N LYS A 106 15.82 8.74 -12.45
CA LYS A 106 15.10 8.55 -13.72
C LYS A 106 15.35 7.16 -14.33
N GLU A 107 16.58 6.65 -14.17
CA GLU A 107 17.01 5.32 -14.60
C GLU A 107 16.24 4.16 -13.94
N GLU A 108 15.66 4.39 -12.76
CA GLU A 108 14.96 3.37 -11.96
C GLU A 108 13.46 3.34 -12.26
N LEU A 109 12.94 4.39 -12.92
CA LEU A 109 11.52 4.50 -13.26
C LEU A 109 11.00 3.32 -14.10
N PRO A 110 11.71 2.80 -15.13
CA PRO A 110 11.23 1.65 -15.88
C PRO A 110 11.00 0.40 -15.00
N THR A 111 11.86 0.20 -14.00
CA THR A 111 11.73 -0.92 -13.05
C THR A 111 10.49 -0.75 -12.16
N VAL A 112 10.24 0.47 -11.68
CA VAL A 112 9.04 0.79 -10.89
C VAL A 112 7.77 0.66 -11.72
N LEU A 113 7.76 1.12 -12.97
CA LEU A 113 6.64 0.94 -13.90
C LEU A 113 6.35 -0.54 -14.18
N LYS A 114 7.41 -1.36 -14.32
CA LYS A 114 7.25 -2.82 -14.45
C LYS A 114 6.59 -3.42 -13.20
N ALA A 115 6.99 -3.00 -12.00
CA ALA A 115 6.37 -3.44 -10.74
C ALA A 115 4.89 -3.02 -10.65
N LEU A 116 4.56 -1.79 -11.06
CA LEU A 116 3.18 -1.31 -11.15
C LEU A 116 2.35 -2.11 -12.16
N ASN A 117 2.91 -2.45 -13.32
CA ASN A 117 2.24 -3.32 -14.29
C ASN A 117 1.99 -4.73 -13.73
N VAL A 118 2.95 -5.30 -13.00
CA VAL A 118 2.75 -6.58 -12.31
C VAL A 118 1.63 -6.46 -11.27
N LEU A 119 1.63 -5.40 -10.45
CA LEU A 119 0.55 -5.15 -9.49
C LEU A 119 -0.82 -5.08 -10.18
N PHE A 120 -0.93 -4.37 -11.31
CA PHE A 120 -2.16 -4.28 -12.10
C PHE A 120 -2.68 -5.67 -12.48
N TRP A 121 -1.83 -6.55 -13.02
CA TRP A 121 -2.22 -7.91 -13.37
C TRP A 121 -2.61 -8.75 -12.16
N VAL A 122 -1.89 -8.61 -11.04
CA VAL A 122 -2.25 -9.27 -9.78
C VAL A 122 -3.65 -8.85 -9.33
N LEU A 123 -3.97 -7.55 -9.36
CA LEU A 123 -5.29 -7.04 -8.98
C LEU A 123 -6.38 -7.54 -9.94
N LEU A 124 -6.15 -7.49 -11.24
CA LEU A 124 -7.13 -7.92 -12.24
C LEU A 124 -7.43 -9.42 -12.12
N VAL A 125 -6.40 -10.26 -12.08
CA VAL A 125 -6.55 -11.72 -11.99
C VAL A 125 -7.20 -12.11 -10.66
N THR A 126 -6.71 -11.58 -9.55
CA THR A 126 -7.28 -11.94 -8.23
C THR A 126 -8.71 -11.40 -8.08
N GLY A 127 -8.99 -10.20 -8.58
CA GLY A 127 -10.34 -9.62 -8.62
C GLY A 127 -11.30 -10.48 -9.43
N PHE A 128 -10.88 -10.93 -10.61
CA PHE A 128 -11.67 -11.84 -11.44
C PHE A 128 -11.95 -13.16 -10.73
N ILE A 129 -10.93 -13.83 -10.19
CA ILE A 129 -11.11 -15.09 -9.45
C ILE A 129 -12.05 -14.88 -8.24
N SER A 130 -11.89 -13.77 -7.51
CA SER A 130 -12.75 -13.47 -6.36
C SER A 130 -14.22 -13.27 -6.70
N SER A 131 -14.52 -12.89 -7.94
CA SER A 131 -15.90 -12.69 -8.41
C SER A 131 -16.69 -14.00 -8.49
N PHE A 132 -16.02 -15.15 -8.49
CA PHE A 132 -16.65 -16.47 -8.55
C PHE A 132 -16.49 -17.26 -7.24
N SER A 133 -15.97 -16.61 -6.18
CA SER A 133 -15.73 -17.26 -4.90
C SER A 133 -16.69 -16.77 -3.81
N PRO A 134 -17.45 -17.68 -3.17
CA PRO A 134 -18.27 -17.35 -2.01
C PRO A 134 -17.44 -16.97 -0.79
N VAL A 135 -16.17 -17.39 -0.74
CA VAL A 135 -15.24 -17.13 0.36
C VAL A 135 -14.28 -16.01 -0.05
N ARG A 136 -13.99 -15.09 0.87
CA ARG A 136 -13.03 -14.02 0.61
C ARG A 136 -11.64 -14.60 0.38
N LEU A 137 -11.06 -14.31 -0.78
CA LEU A 137 -9.71 -14.78 -1.13
C LEU A 137 -8.64 -14.26 -0.17
N SER A 138 -8.84 -13.09 0.45
CA SER A 138 -7.93 -12.54 1.46
C SER A 138 -7.66 -13.50 2.62
N ARG A 139 -8.58 -14.45 2.88
CA ARG A 139 -8.40 -15.49 3.90
C ARG A 139 -7.26 -16.45 3.59
N LEU A 140 -6.97 -16.71 2.32
CA LEU A 140 -5.83 -17.52 1.92
C LEU A 140 -4.51 -16.95 2.44
N ILE A 141 -4.45 -15.63 2.62
CA ILE A 141 -3.26 -14.96 3.15
C ILE A 141 -3.40 -14.71 4.65
N SER A 142 -4.57 -14.28 5.14
CA SER A 142 -4.73 -13.98 6.57
C SER A 142 -4.61 -15.23 7.45
N ASP A 143 -5.21 -16.35 7.02
CA ASP A 143 -5.24 -17.59 7.79
C ASP A 143 -3.84 -18.25 7.87
N LEU A 144 -2.89 -17.89 6.99
CA LEU A 144 -1.49 -18.34 7.09
C LEU A 144 -0.76 -17.78 8.32
N TYR A 145 -1.16 -16.62 8.83
CA TYR A 145 -0.44 -15.92 9.89
C TYR A 145 -1.29 -15.67 11.13
N ARG A 146 -2.63 -15.69 11.03
CA ARG A 146 -3.54 -15.48 12.15
C ARG A 146 -4.89 -16.13 11.89
N GLU A 147 -5.42 -16.85 12.88
CA GLU A 147 -6.81 -17.29 12.82
C GLU A 147 -7.73 -16.05 12.78
N SER A 148 -8.35 -15.84 11.62
CA SER A 148 -9.22 -14.70 11.39
C SER A 148 -10.61 -14.96 11.96
N SER A 149 -11.02 -14.15 12.95
CA SER A 149 -12.41 -14.06 13.42
C SER A 149 -13.34 -13.28 12.46
N ASN A 150 -12.80 -12.72 11.37
CA ASN A 150 -13.56 -11.92 10.41
C ASN A 150 -14.49 -12.75 9.53
N TRP A 151 -15.52 -12.08 9.01
CA TRP A 151 -16.56 -12.67 8.16
C TRP A 151 -15.96 -13.39 6.95
N LYS A 152 -16.28 -14.67 6.82
CA LYS A 152 -15.65 -15.57 5.84
C LYS A 152 -16.15 -15.35 4.41
N PHE A 153 -17.36 -14.80 4.27
CA PHE A 153 -18.07 -14.76 3.00
C PHE A 153 -17.90 -13.43 2.25
N THR A 154 -17.85 -13.54 0.93
CA THR A 154 -17.85 -12.40 0.00
C THR A 154 -19.29 -11.94 -0.22
N HIS A 155 -19.50 -10.65 -0.46
CA HIS A 155 -20.84 -10.12 -0.74
C HIS A 155 -21.35 -10.66 -2.09
N PRO A 156 -22.53 -11.31 -2.15
CA PRO A 156 -23.12 -11.76 -3.40
C PRO A 156 -23.59 -10.56 -4.23
N MET A 157 -23.37 -10.60 -5.54
CA MET A 157 -23.85 -9.59 -6.50
C MET A 157 -25.03 -10.10 -7.35
N GLY A 158 -25.25 -11.42 -7.40
CA GLY A 158 -26.35 -12.02 -8.14
C GLY A 158 -25.92 -13.29 -8.86
N GLN A 159 -26.68 -13.68 -9.87
CA GLN A 159 -26.38 -14.81 -10.73
C GLN A 159 -26.46 -14.41 -12.20
N ILE A 160 -25.49 -14.84 -13.01
CA ILE A 160 -25.53 -14.72 -14.47
C ILE A 160 -25.44 -16.13 -15.05
N GLY A 161 -26.47 -16.54 -15.80
CA GLY A 161 -26.49 -17.86 -16.45
C GLY A 161 -26.37 -19.05 -15.49
N GLY A 162 -26.88 -18.93 -14.27
CA GLY A 162 -26.78 -19.96 -13.22
C GLY A 162 -25.46 -19.96 -12.43
N VAL A 163 -24.51 -19.08 -12.76
CA VAL A 163 -23.26 -18.90 -12.02
C VAL A 163 -23.44 -17.78 -10.98
N SER A 164 -23.20 -18.08 -9.70
CA SER A 164 -23.19 -17.09 -8.63
C SER A 164 -21.99 -16.17 -8.73
N ILE A 165 -22.25 -14.87 -8.72
CA ILE A 165 -21.24 -13.81 -8.79
C ILE A 165 -21.17 -13.08 -7.46
N TYR A 166 -19.95 -12.76 -7.06
CA TYR A 166 -19.59 -12.10 -5.83
C TYR A 166 -18.81 -10.82 -6.12
N LEU A 167 -18.72 -9.94 -5.14
CA LEU A 167 -18.03 -8.67 -5.25
C LEU A 167 -16.52 -8.89 -5.52
N PRO A 168 -15.95 -8.31 -6.60
CA PRO A 168 -14.52 -8.40 -6.87
C PRO A 168 -13.75 -7.60 -5.82
N ILE A 169 -13.11 -8.31 -4.90
CA ILE A 169 -12.24 -7.70 -3.87
C ILE A 169 -10.80 -8.24 -3.94
N GLY A 170 -10.54 -9.22 -4.82
CA GLY A 170 -9.25 -9.86 -4.96
C GLY A 170 -8.76 -10.47 -3.65
N LEU A 171 -7.46 -10.33 -3.39
CA LEU A 171 -6.85 -10.73 -2.12
C LEU A 171 -6.98 -9.64 -1.03
N MET A 172 -7.67 -8.53 -1.31
CA MET A 172 -7.82 -7.43 -0.36
C MET A 172 -8.89 -7.73 0.69
N ASN A 173 -8.72 -7.15 1.87
CA ASN A 173 -9.69 -7.28 2.96
C ASN A 173 -10.96 -6.43 2.75
N THR A 174 -10.87 -5.35 1.97
CA THR A 174 -11.99 -4.44 1.72
C THR A 174 -12.12 -4.13 0.23
N HIS A 175 -13.35 -3.92 -0.22
CA HIS A 175 -13.65 -3.50 -1.58
C HIS A 175 -13.17 -2.07 -1.86
N LEU A 176 -13.10 -1.21 -0.84
CA LEU A 176 -12.62 0.16 -0.96
C LEU A 176 -11.13 0.19 -1.31
N THR A 177 -10.30 -0.62 -0.64
CA THR A 177 -8.88 -0.74 -0.96
C THR A 177 -8.67 -1.30 -2.36
N PHE A 178 -9.40 -2.36 -2.72
CA PHE A 178 -9.33 -2.94 -4.06
C PHE A 178 -9.74 -1.94 -5.16
N GLY A 179 -10.90 -1.30 -4.99
CA GLY A 179 -11.43 -0.30 -5.91
C GLY A 179 -10.52 0.93 -6.04
N GLY A 180 -9.97 1.44 -4.92
CA GLY A 180 -9.04 2.57 -4.92
C GLY A 180 -7.74 2.27 -5.68
N LEU A 181 -7.16 1.08 -5.49
CA LEU A 181 -5.97 0.66 -6.24
C LEU A 181 -6.28 0.48 -7.73
N LEU A 182 -7.43 -0.09 -8.07
CA LEU A 182 -7.82 -0.28 -9.48
C LEU A 182 -8.13 1.06 -10.16
N GLN A 183 -8.79 1.99 -9.47
CA GLN A 183 -9.05 3.35 -9.95
C GLN A 183 -7.75 4.11 -10.18
N PHE A 184 -6.75 3.94 -9.31
CA PHE A 184 -5.41 4.49 -9.54
C PHE A 184 -4.85 4.03 -10.90
N PHE A 185 -4.95 2.74 -11.24
CA PHE A 185 -4.50 2.23 -12.54
C PHE A 185 -5.34 2.70 -13.73
N PHE A 186 -6.66 2.85 -13.59
CA PHE A 186 -7.48 3.37 -14.69
C PHE A 186 -7.28 4.88 -14.93
N THR A 187 -6.91 5.63 -13.90
CA THR A 187 -6.67 7.07 -13.99
C THR A 187 -5.22 7.37 -14.43
N MET A 188 -4.27 6.47 -14.15
CA MET A 188 -2.85 6.63 -14.51
C MET A 188 -2.57 6.87 -16.00
N PRO A 189 -3.20 6.16 -16.96
CA PRO A 189 -3.07 6.45 -18.38
C PRO A 189 -3.45 7.90 -18.71
N ILE A 190 -4.52 8.43 -18.11
CA ILE A 190 -4.96 9.82 -18.33
C ILE A 190 -3.91 10.82 -17.82
N PHE A 191 -3.24 10.53 -16.70
CA PHE A 191 -2.16 11.36 -16.17
C PHE A 191 -0.88 11.28 -17.01
N PHE A 192 -0.49 10.10 -17.49
CA PHE A 192 0.70 9.96 -18.36
C PHE A 192 0.47 10.55 -19.76
N PHE A 193 -0.72 10.41 -20.34
CA PHE A 193 -1.04 11.02 -21.64
C PHE A 193 -1.03 12.55 -21.60
N LYS A 194 -1.30 13.17 -20.45
CA LYS A 194 -1.22 14.64 -20.29
C LYS A 194 0.20 15.19 -20.04
N ILE A 195 1.14 14.35 -19.61
CA ILE A 195 2.53 14.78 -19.33
C ILE A 195 3.43 14.57 -20.57
N LEU A 196 2.97 13.80 -21.55
CA LEU A 196 3.67 13.51 -22.81
C LEU A 196 3.19 14.35 -24.01
N ILE A 197 2.29 15.32 -23.79
CA ILE A 197 1.86 16.36 -24.76
C ILE A 197 2.23 17.72 -24.16
#